data_AF-A0A935NE97-F1
#
_entry.id   AF-A0A935NE97-F1
#
_cell.length_a   1.000
_cell.length_b   1.000
_cell.length_c   1.000
_cell.angle_alpha   90.00
_cell.angle_beta   90.00
_cell.angle_gamma   90.00
#
_symmetry.space_group_name_H-M   'P 1'
#
loop_
_entity.id
_entity.type
_entity.pdbx_description
1 polymer ?
#
loop_
_entity_poly.entity_id
_entity_poly.type
_entity_poly.pdbx_seq_one_letter_code
_entity_poly.pdbx_strand_id
1 'polypeptide(L)'
;MNKLILIFGWLILISCNLIKSDPNKTAQTNANTDTTLTSIDLGHGFKITFGQAEDYTDFKTYWDTKLYKDDALLFNDSITEFEVKDKYPSLRKIRNGYEMLLFVNDRPDIDKLLLLKIYNNTVASQAMIPYFEMVPKDVDADGKPELAGIMSYYQMGGENGHKMPYVPILVYEYTDWGITLDTVETKNVNRRVYGKFYGFEYSEKYEFKGNERFGKELNKFK
;
A
#
# COMPACT_ATOMS: atom_id res chain seq x y z
N MET A 1 -2.10 36.34 -69.27
CA MET A 1 -2.47 37.65 -68.68
C MET A 1 -2.13 37.61 -67.21
N ASN A 2 -1.29 38.55 -66.80
CA ASN A 2 -0.69 38.70 -65.47
C ASN A 2 -1.75 38.93 -64.38
N LYS A 3 -1.56 38.32 -63.21
CA LYS A 3 -1.85 38.99 -61.94
C LYS A 3 -0.72 38.72 -60.93
N LEU A 4 -0.01 39.81 -60.69
CA LEU A 4 0.96 40.07 -59.65
C LEU A 4 0.23 40.07 -58.29
N ILE A 5 0.72 39.32 -57.31
CA ILE A 5 0.36 39.51 -55.90
C ILE A 5 1.66 39.50 -55.08
N LEU A 6 2.08 40.70 -54.67
CA LEU A 6 2.93 40.91 -53.50
C LEU A 6 2.16 40.44 -52.26
N ILE A 7 2.84 39.86 -51.26
CA ILE A 7 2.56 40.10 -49.83
C ILE A 7 3.74 39.60 -48.98
N PHE A 8 4.31 40.60 -48.28
CA PHE A 8 4.92 40.62 -46.94
C PHE A 8 5.89 39.51 -46.49
N GLY A 9 7.15 39.95 -46.32
CA GLY A 9 8.15 39.27 -45.51
C GLY A 9 7.83 39.33 -44.02
N TRP A 10 8.16 38.23 -43.33
CA TRP A 10 8.20 38.14 -41.89
C TRP A 10 9.66 38.20 -41.43
N LEU A 11 10.00 39.27 -40.72
CA LEU A 11 11.20 39.36 -39.89
C LEU A 11 10.94 38.56 -38.60
N ILE A 12 11.71 37.50 -38.37
CA ILE A 12 11.77 36.87 -37.04
C ILE A 12 12.90 37.56 -36.27
N LEU A 13 12.50 38.38 -35.30
CA LEU A 13 13.39 38.94 -34.29
C LEU A 13 13.80 37.82 -33.32
N ILE A 14 15.08 37.48 -33.32
CA ILE A 14 15.70 36.70 -32.24
C ILE A 14 15.86 37.64 -31.05
N SER A 15 15.11 37.38 -29.97
CA SER A 15 15.38 37.99 -28.67
C SER A 15 15.81 36.90 -27.68
N CYS A 16 17.00 37.10 -27.11
CA CYS A 16 17.49 36.41 -25.94
C CYS A 16 16.52 36.56 -24.78
N ASN A 17 16.29 35.48 -24.02
CA ASN A 17 15.99 35.63 -22.60
C ASN A 17 17.00 34.85 -21.79
N LEU A 18 17.71 35.60 -20.95
CA LEU A 18 18.60 35.14 -19.90
C LEU A 18 17.85 34.22 -18.95
N ILE A 19 18.39 33.03 -18.72
CA ILE A 19 18.02 32.18 -17.60
C ILE A 19 18.66 32.79 -16.34
N LYS A 20 17.84 33.45 -15.51
CA LYS A 20 18.16 33.69 -14.10
C LYS A 20 17.96 32.36 -13.36
N SER A 21 19.01 31.84 -12.75
CA SER A 21 18.90 30.75 -11.79
C SER A 21 18.35 31.30 -10.46
N ASP A 22 17.24 30.72 -10.01
CA ASP A 22 16.60 30.97 -8.71
C ASP A 22 17.31 30.14 -7.62
N PRO A 23 17.68 30.68 -6.44
CA PRO A 23 18.40 29.92 -5.40
C PRO A 23 17.53 29.00 -4.54
N ASN A 24 16.22 28.87 -4.80
CA ASN A 24 15.38 27.91 -4.07
C ASN A 24 15.36 26.53 -4.76
N LYS A 25 16.45 25.77 -4.54
CA LYS A 25 16.49 24.32 -4.69
C LYS A 25 15.46 23.67 -3.75
N THR A 26 14.25 23.41 -4.25
CA THR A 26 13.49 22.25 -3.79
C THR A 26 14.29 21.00 -4.17
N ALA A 27 14.55 20.13 -3.18
CA ALA A 27 15.27 18.89 -3.37
C ALA A 27 14.57 18.04 -4.45
N GLN A 28 15.16 17.99 -5.65
CA GLN A 28 14.91 16.92 -6.59
C GLN A 28 15.60 15.69 -6.02
N THR A 29 14.81 14.73 -5.54
CA THR A 29 15.26 13.35 -5.38
C THR A 29 15.66 12.86 -6.77
N ASN A 30 16.95 12.67 -6.99
CA ASN A 30 17.48 12.07 -8.22
C ASN A 30 17.13 10.58 -8.19
N ALA A 31 15.91 10.26 -8.59
CA ALA A 31 15.49 8.90 -8.85
C ALA A 31 16.17 8.42 -10.14
N ASN A 32 17.06 7.43 -10.03
CA ASN A 32 17.56 6.70 -11.18
C ASN A 32 16.69 5.45 -11.35
N THR A 33 15.97 5.36 -12.46
CA THR A 33 15.23 4.15 -12.83
C THR A 33 16.22 3.10 -13.33
N ASP A 34 16.31 1.97 -12.63
CA ASP A 34 17.11 0.81 -13.01
C ASP A 34 16.18 -0.26 -13.58
N THR A 35 16.50 -0.77 -14.77
CA THR A 35 15.76 -1.86 -15.43
C THR A 35 16.28 -3.26 -15.07
N THR A 36 17.10 -3.35 -14.02
CA THR A 36 17.63 -4.63 -13.54
C THR A 36 16.51 -5.49 -12.94
N LEU A 37 16.28 -6.65 -13.56
CA LEU A 37 15.35 -7.66 -13.06
C LEU A 37 15.81 -8.16 -11.68
N THR A 38 15.02 -7.89 -10.64
CA THR A 38 15.22 -8.50 -9.32
C THR A 38 14.40 -9.78 -9.24
N SER A 39 15.00 -10.90 -8.83
CA SER A 39 14.32 -12.19 -8.71
C SER A 39 14.55 -12.78 -7.31
N ILE A 40 13.47 -13.22 -6.66
CA ILE A 40 13.50 -13.80 -5.33
C ILE A 40 12.87 -15.20 -5.41
N ASP A 41 13.63 -16.22 -4.98
CA ASP A 41 13.12 -17.57 -4.76
C ASP A 41 12.37 -17.60 -3.41
N LEU A 42 11.10 -17.98 -3.45
CA LEU A 42 10.21 -18.05 -2.28
C LEU A 42 10.07 -19.48 -1.75
N GLY A 43 10.78 -20.45 -2.34
CA GLY A 43 10.66 -21.86 -2.03
C GLY A 43 9.39 -22.49 -2.61
N HIS A 44 9.27 -23.81 -2.45
CA HIS A 44 8.15 -24.60 -2.97
C HIS A 44 7.90 -24.42 -4.48
N GLY A 45 8.92 -24.03 -5.26
CA GLY A 45 8.83 -23.75 -6.69
C GLY A 45 8.23 -22.37 -7.02
N PHE A 46 7.99 -21.51 -6.03
CA PHE A 46 7.56 -20.14 -6.24
C PHE A 46 8.75 -19.21 -6.44
N LYS A 47 8.60 -18.28 -7.38
CA LYS A 47 9.57 -17.22 -7.67
C LYS A 47 8.82 -15.94 -7.96
N ILE A 48 9.26 -14.83 -7.37
CA ILE A 48 8.76 -13.50 -7.72
C ILE A 48 9.85 -12.70 -8.42
N THR A 49 9.47 -11.96 -9.44
CA THR A 49 10.36 -11.05 -10.15
C THR A 49 9.79 -9.64 -10.18
N PHE A 50 10.68 -8.66 -10.14
CA PHE A 50 10.38 -7.25 -10.36
C PHE A 50 11.15 -6.78 -11.60
N GLY A 51 10.43 -6.23 -12.57
CA GLY A 51 11.01 -5.82 -13.86
C GLY A 51 11.59 -4.40 -13.86
N GLN A 52 11.22 -3.57 -12.91
CA GLN A 52 11.68 -2.19 -12.78
C GLN A 52 11.94 -1.86 -11.32
N ALA A 53 12.89 -0.97 -11.07
CA ALA A 53 13.16 -0.46 -9.73
C ALA A 53 13.58 1.02 -9.72
N GLU A 54 13.36 1.68 -8.60
CA GLU A 54 13.79 3.05 -8.33
C GLU A 54 14.49 3.09 -6.98
N ASP A 55 15.69 3.64 -6.97
CA ASP A 55 16.49 3.80 -5.77
C ASP A 55 16.25 5.19 -5.16
N TYR A 56 15.72 5.22 -3.95
CA TYR A 56 15.68 6.40 -3.10
C TYR A 56 16.82 6.36 -2.09
N THR A 57 17.02 7.46 -1.34
CA THR A 57 18.10 7.55 -0.36
C THR A 57 18.02 6.47 0.74
N ASP A 58 16.80 6.15 1.19
CA ASP A 58 16.58 5.28 2.35
C ASP A 58 15.86 3.97 2.02
N PHE A 59 15.33 3.83 0.80
CA PHE A 59 14.55 2.66 0.38
C PHE A 59 14.61 2.45 -1.13
N LYS A 60 14.23 1.27 -1.59
CA LYS A 60 14.17 0.90 -3.01
C LYS A 60 12.79 0.34 -3.32
N THR A 61 12.20 0.81 -4.41
CA THR A 61 10.86 0.41 -4.82
C THR A 61 10.90 -0.29 -6.16
N TYR A 62 9.84 -1.05 -6.43
CA TYR A 62 9.79 -2.02 -7.51
C TYR A 62 8.42 -2.05 -8.19
N TRP A 63 8.42 -2.23 -9.52
CA TRP A 63 7.22 -2.42 -10.35
C TRP A 63 7.41 -3.57 -11.34
N ASP A 64 6.38 -3.82 -12.17
CA ASP A 64 6.31 -4.96 -13.10
C ASP A 64 6.53 -6.29 -12.36
N THR A 65 5.73 -6.48 -11.32
CA THR A 65 5.79 -7.60 -10.39
C THR A 65 5.13 -8.83 -10.99
N LYS A 66 5.87 -9.94 -11.06
CA LYS A 66 5.37 -11.22 -11.59
C LYS A 66 5.65 -12.35 -10.61
N LEU A 67 4.62 -13.13 -10.28
CA LEU A 67 4.75 -14.36 -9.49
C LEU A 67 4.67 -15.57 -10.41
N TYR A 68 5.60 -16.49 -10.23
CA TYR A 68 5.64 -17.76 -10.94
C TYR A 68 5.56 -18.92 -9.97
N LYS A 69 5.00 -20.04 -10.44
CA LYS A 69 5.09 -21.36 -9.82
C LYS A 69 5.55 -22.37 -10.86
N ASP A 70 6.71 -23.00 -10.65
CA ASP A 70 7.32 -23.93 -11.60
C ASP A 70 7.34 -23.34 -13.03
N ASP A 71 7.78 -22.07 -13.13
CA ASP A 71 7.83 -21.24 -14.33
C ASP A 71 6.48 -20.87 -14.99
N ALA A 72 5.35 -21.35 -14.45
CA ALA A 72 4.03 -20.86 -14.85
C ALA A 72 3.72 -19.51 -14.18
N LEU A 73 3.37 -18.48 -14.97
CA LEU A 73 2.96 -17.17 -14.46
C LEU A 73 1.60 -17.28 -13.75
N LEU A 74 1.56 -16.91 -12.47
CA LEU A 74 0.36 -16.93 -11.64
C LEU A 74 -0.24 -15.54 -11.37
N PHE A 75 0.60 -14.52 -11.29
CA PHE A 75 0.22 -13.15 -10.98
C PHE A 75 1.10 -12.18 -11.75
N ASN A 76 0.52 -11.07 -12.18
CA ASN A 76 1.22 -9.98 -12.84
C ASN A 76 0.58 -8.64 -12.43
N ASP A 77 1.39 -7.70 -11.96
CA ASP A 77 0.98 -6.35 -11.60
C ASP A 77 2.06 -5.35 -12.03
N SER A 78 1.71 -4.49 -12.97
CA SER A 78 2.58 -3.45 -13.52
C SER A 78 2.28 -2.05 -12.97
N ILE A 79 1.34 -1.92 -12.04
CA ILE A 79 0.84 -0.64 -11.55
C ILE A 79 1.28 -0.41 -10.11
N THR A 80 1.11 -1.42 -9.26
CA THR A 80 1.40 -1.30 -7.84
C THR A 80 2.90 -1.19 -7.58
N GLU A 81 3.27 -0.24 -6.72
CA GLU A 81 4.64 -0.04 -6.26
C GLU A 81 4.91 -0.88 -5.02
N PHE A 82 5.95 -1.69 -5.05
CA PHE A 82 6.31 -2.59 -3.95
C PHE A 82 7.67 -2.24 -3.36
N GLU A 83 7.86 -2.58 -2.08
CA GLU A 83 9.18 -2.59 -1.44
C GLU A 83 9.55 -4.02 -1.04
N VAL A 84 10.83 -4.36 -1.16
CA VAL A 84 11.40 -5.56 -0.55
C VAL A 84 11.99 -5.15 0.80
N LYS A 85 11.20 -5.26 1.87
CA LYS A 85 11.63 -4.90 3.22
C LYS A 85 10.98 -5.77 4.29
N ASP A 86 11.56 -5.69 5.49
CA ASP A 86 11.17 -6.47 6.66
C ASP A 86 11.15 -7.98 6.37
N LYS A 87 9.95 -8.56 6.30
CA LYS A 87 9.70 -9.97 6.00
C LYS A 87 9.00 -10.18 4.66
N TYR A 88 8.92 -9.16 3.79
CA TYR A 88 8.19 -9.22 2.53
C TYR A 88 9.13 -9.16 1.30
N PRO A 89 8.81 -9.87 0.21
CA PRO A 89 7.70 -10.81 0.04
C PRO A 89 7.78 -11.99 1.01
N SER A 90 6.63 -12.42 1.57
CA SER A 90 6.55 -13.66 2.35
C SER A 90 5.57 -14.62 1.73
N LEU A 91 5.94 -15.90 1.74
CA LEU A 91 5.10 -17.00 1.32
C LEU A 91 4.85 -17.92 2.52
N ARG A 92 3.59 -18.27 2.77
CA ARG A 92 3.21 -19.20 3.83
C ARG A 92 2.34 -20.31 3.27
N LYS A 93 2.67 -21.55 3.61
CA LYS A 93 1.79 -22.70 3.35
C LYS A 93 0.58 -22.62 4.28
N ILE A 94 -0.61 -22.75 3.69
CA ILE A 94 -1.90 -22.83 4.38
C ILE A 94 -2.56 -24.16 4.00
N ARG A 95 -3.62 -24.54 4.71
CA ARG A 95 -4.24 -25.87 4.66
C ARG A 95 -4.48 -26.39 3.26
N ASN A 96 -5.00 -25.54 2.37
CA ASN A 96 -5.37 -25.91 1.00
C ASN A 96 -4.46 -25.30 -0.08
N GLY A 97 -3.36 -24.65 0.29
CA GLY A 97 -2.50 -23.97 -0.69
C GLY A 97 -1.46 -23.06 -0.06
N TYR A 98 -1.34 -21.86 -0.59
CA TYR A 98 -0.40 -20.86 -0.10
C TYR A 98 -1.08 -19.51 0.04
N GLU A 99 -0.56 -18.69 0.93
CA GLU A 99 -0.79 -17.25 0.88
C GLU A 99 0.54 -16.53 0.71
N MET A 100 0.48 -15.39 0.05
CA MET A 100 1.63 -14.53 -0.17
C MET A 100 1.28 -13.12 0.24
N LEU A 101 2.20 -12.47 0.94
CA LEU A 101 2.10 -11.06 1.32
C LEU A 101 3.20 -10.28 0.63
N LEU A 102 2.81 -9.16 0.03
CA LEU A 102 3.68 -8.19 -0.62
C LEU A 102 3.52 -6.83 0.05
N PHE A 103 4.64 -6.17 0.35
CA PHE A 103 4.64 -4.84 0.92
C PHE A 103 4.38 -3.81 -0.17
N VAL A 104 3.27 -3.10 -0.08
CA VAL A 104 2.91 -2.03 -1.02
C VAL A 104 3.36 -0.71 -0.45
N ASN A 105 4.24 -0.03 -1.19
CA ASN A 105 4.59 1.36 -0.92
C ASN A 105 3.45 2.23 -1.44
N ASP A 106 2.69 2.84 -0.54
CA ASP A 106 1.54 3.66 -0.91
C ASP A 106 1.74 5.13 -0.49
N ARG A 107 2.99 5.55 -0.34
CA ARG A 107 3.33 6.92 0.08
C ARG A 107 2.74 7.94 -0.91
N PRO A 108 2.19 9.07 -0.41
CA PRO A 108 2.24 9.53 0.98
C PRO A 108 1.13 8.97 1.90
N ASP A 109 0.27 8.06 1.42
CA ASP A 109 -0.68 7.35 2.28
C ASP A 109 0.01 6.23 3.07
N ILE A 110 -0.75 5.53 3.92
CA ILE A 110 -0.24 4.45 4.74
C ILE A 110 0.12 3.24 3.88
N ASP A 111 1.29 2.68 4.14
CA ASP A 111 1.74 1.44 3.52
C ASP A 111 0.79 0.28 3.86
N LYS A 112 0.61 -0.63 2.90
CA LYS A 112 -0.36 -1.73 2.96
C LYS A 112 0.30 -3.05 2.60
N LEU A 113 -0.44 -4.13 2.76
CA LEU A 113 -0.05 -5.44 2.22
C LEU A 113 -1.01 -5.85 1.12
N LEU A 114 -0.45 -6.33 0.01
CA LEU A 114 -1.20 -7.12 -0.95
C LEU A 114 -1.15 -8.59 -0.50
N LEU A 115 -2.32 -9.13 -0.16
CA LEU A 115 -2.52 -10.54 0.17
C LEU A 115 -3.02 -11.29 -1.07
N LEU A 116 -2.25 -12.30 -1.50
CA LEU A 116 -2.65 -13.26 -2.52
C LEU A 116 -2.96 -14.60 -1.85
N LYS A 117 -4.10 -15.22 -2.15
CA LYS A 117 -4.37 -16.62 -1.81
C LYS A 117 -4.26 -17.48 -3.05
N ILE A 118 -3.49 -18.55 -2.97
CA ILE A 118 -3.09 -19.38 -4.09
C ILE A 118 -3.56 -20.80 -3.83
N TYR A 119 -4.46 -21.29 -4.68
CA TYR A 119 -5.02 -22.64 -4.61
C TYR A 119 -4.92 -23.28 -5.98
N ASN A 120 -4.54 -24.56 -6.04
CA ASN A 120 -4.42 -25.33 -7.29
C ASN A 120 -3.61 -24.60 -8.38
N ASN A 121 -2.47 -24.02 -8.02
CA ASN A 121 -1.60 -23.23 -8.92
C ASN A 121 -2.33 -22.08 -9.62
N THR A 122 -3.23 -21.39 -8.92
CA THR A 122 -3.90 -20.17 -9.40
C THR A 122 -4.07 -19.20 -8.24
N VAL A 123 -3.93 -17.90 -8.50
CA VAL A 123 -4.33 -16.86 -7.53
C VAL A 123 -5.85 -16.85 -7.45
N ALA A 124 -6.39 -17.43 -6.38
CA ALA A 124 -7.82 -17.57 -6.16
C ALA A 124 -8.46 -16.30 -5.60
N SER A 125 -7.71 -15.50 -4.86
CA SER A 125 -8.16 -14.19 -4.39
C SER A 125 -7.00 -13.25 -4.15
N GLN A 126 -7.26 -11.95 -4.28
CA GLN A 126 -6.36 -10.87 -3.90
C GLN A 126 -7.10 -9.85 -3.04
N ALA A 127 -6.40 -9.23 -2.08
CA ALA A 127 -6.93 -8.15 -1.26
C ALA A 127 -5.81 -7.23 -0.77
N MET A 128 -6.09 -5.92 -0.72
CA MET A 128 -5.29 -4.97 0.04
C MET A 128 -5.72 -5.02 1.51
N ILE A 129 -4.78 -5.27 2.41
CA ILE A 129 -5.02 -5.37 3.85
C ILE A 129 -4.04 -4.46 4.60
N PRO A 130 -4.30 -4.13 5.88
CA PRO A 130 -3.39 -3.30 6.64
C PRO A 130 -1.99 -3.92 6.71
N TYR A 131 -0.97 -3.06 6.72
CA TYR A 131 0.32 -3.49 7.22
C TYR A 131 0.23 -3.73 8.74
N PHE A 132 0.69 -4.91 9.17
CA PHE A 132 0.73 -5.28 10.58
C PHE A 132 2.18 -5.22 11.07
N GLU A 133 2.48 -4.22 11.90
CA GLU A 133 3.78 -4.07 12.56
C GLU A 133 4.03 -5.14 13.65
N MET A 134 2.98 -5.90 14.02
CA MET A 134 2.95 -6.75 15.21
C MET A 134 2.93 -8.24 14.84
N VAL A 135 3.34 -9.08 15.80
CA VAL A 135 3.22 -10.54 15.71
C VAL A 135 1.77 -10.95 16.04
N PRO A 136 1.18 -11.93 15.35
CA PRO A 136 -0.16 -12.42 15.68
C PRO A 136 -0.27 -12.86 17.14
N LYS A 137 -1.35 -12.50 17.83
CA LYS A 137 -1.59 -12.76 19.25
C LYS A 137 -3.08 -12.96 19.49
N ASP A 138 -3.45 -13.98 20.26
CA ASP A 138 -4.85 -14.25 20.67
C ASP A 138 -5.30 -13.24 21.74
N VAL A 139 -6.11 -12.26 21.34
CA VAL A 139 -6.53 -11.12 22.17
C VAL A 139 -7.90 -11.35 22.80
N ASP A 140 -8.78 -12.11 22.16
CA ASP A 140 -10.14 -12.37 22.66
C ASP A 140 -10.33 -13.74 23.32
N ALA A 141 -9.28 -14.56 23.36
CA ALA A 141 -9.21 -15.90 23.93
C ALA A 141 -10.11 -16.94 23.21
N ASP A 142 -10.34 -16.78 21.91
CA ASP A 142 -11.02 -17.77 21.06
C ASP A 142 -10.09 -18.88 20.52
N GLY A 143 -8.78 -18.78 20.79
CA GLY A 143 -7.77 -19.73 20.34
C GLY A 143 -7.16 -19.39 18.97
N LYS A 144 -7.50 -18.26 18.36
CA LYS A 144 -6.97 -17.81 17.07
C LYS A 144 -6.19 -16.51 17.24
N PRO A 145 -4.91 -16.48 16.84
CA PRO A 145 -4.14 -15.25 16.89
C PRO A 145 -4.69 -14.19 15.94
N GLU A 146 -4.87 -12.96 16.41
CA GLU A 146 -5.32 -11.84 15.60
C GLU A 146 -4.19 -10.88 15.21
N LEU A 147 -4.42 -10.19 14.10
CA LEU A 147 -3.66 -9.08 13.58
C LEU A 147 -4.61 -7.89 13.46
N ALA A 148 -4.17 -6.69 13.86
CA ALA A 148 -4.99 -5.49 13.73
C ALA A 148 -4.20 -4.33 13.11
N GLY A 149 -4.88 -3.55 12.28
CA GLY A 149 -4.30 -2.39 11.62
C GLY A 149 -5.35 -1.47 11.02
N ILE A 150 -4.90 -0.43 10.33
CA ILE A 150 -5.75 0.57 9.66
C ILE A 150 -5.34 0.71 8.20
N MET A 151 -6.25 1.20 7.36
CA MET A 151 -6.05 1.35 5.91
C MET A 151 -5.78 2.78 5.46
N SER A 152 -5.88 3.76 6.35
CA SER A 152 -5.71 5.17 6.00
C SER A 152 -5.13 5.94 7.18
N TYR A 153 -4.29 6.93 6.90
CA TYR A 153 -3.93 7.93 7.89
C TYR A 153 -5.15 8.73 8.33
N TYR A 154 -5.03 9.37 9.49
CA TYR A 154 -5.98 10.37 9.95
C TYR A 154 -5.24 11.56 10.54
N GLN A 155 -5.79 12.73 10.28
CA GLN A 155 -5.35 13.96 10.92
C GLN A 155 -6.37 14.35 11.98
N MET A 156 -5.85 14.75 13.14
CA MET A 156 -6.67 15.32 14.19
C MET A 156 -7.02 16.76 13.79
N GLY A 157 -8.31 17.03 13.57
CA GLY A 157 -8.85 18.34 13.21
C GLY A 157 -9.47 19.08 14.40
N GLY A 158 -10.03 20.27 14.14
CA GLY A 158 -10.74 21.11 15.10
C GLY A 158 -9.86 22.02 15.96
N GLU A 159 -10.49 22.98 16.65
CA GLU A 159 -9.79 23.79 17.66
C GLU A 159 -9.17 22.85 18.71
N ASN A 160 -7.85 22.97 18.88
CA ASN A 160 -6.98 22.13 19.74
C ASN A 160 -6.79 20.66 19.30
N GLY A 161 -7.11 20.29 18.05
CA GLY A 161 -6.81 18.94 17.54
C GLY A 161 -7.62 17.83 18.22
N HIS A 162 -8.84 18.13 18.64
CA HIS A 162 -9.69 17.20 19.39
C HIS A 162 -10.74 16.50 18.52
N LYS A 163 -10.69 16.55 17.19
CA LYS A 163 -11.65 15.88 16.33
C LYS A 163 -10.94 14.89 15.42
N MET A 164 -11.47 13.67 15.32
CA MET A 164 -10.96 12.66 14.40
C MET A 164 -12.08 12.13 13.48
N PRO A 165 -11.77 11.82 12.21
CA PRO A 165 -12.70 11.13 11.32
C PRO A 165 -12.92 9.68 11.77
N TYR A 166 -13.83 8.97 11.11
CA TYR A 166 -13.97 7.52 11.29
C TYR A 166 -12.82 6.80 10.60
N VAL A 167 -11.99 6.11 11.39
CA VAL A 167 -10.92 5.23 10.92
C VAL A 167 -11.17 3.83 11.48
N PRO A 168 -11.61 2.86 10.68
CA PRO A 168 -11.90 1.54 11.21
C PRO A 168 -10.59 0.82 11.56
N ILE A 169 -10.52 0.29 12.79
CA ILE A 169 -9.52 -0.73 13.15
C ILE A 169 -10.00 -2.04 12.53
N LEU A 170 -9.23 -2.61 11.60
CA LEU A 170 -9.56 -3.87 10.95
C LEU A 170 -8.81 -5.01 11.65
N VAL A 171 -9.56 -6.02 12.08
CA VAL A 171 -9.05 -7.21 12.79
C VAL A 171 -9.09 -8.40 11.85
N TYR A 172 -7.99 -9.13 11.77
CA TYR A 172 -7.81 -10.31 10.93
C TYR A 172 -7.40 -11.51 11.79
N GLU A 173 -8.00 -12.67 11.54
CA GLU A 173 -7.55 -13.94 12.13
C GLU A 173 -6.34 -14.47 11.32
N TYR A 174 -5.33 -14.96 12.01
CA TYR A 174 -4.15 -15.61 11.44
C TYR A 174 -4.23 -17.13 11.66
N THR A 175 -4.88 -17.84 10.73
CA THR A 175 -5.19 -19.27 10.88
C THR A 175 -4.41 -20.17 9.92
N ASP A 176 -4.63 -21.49 10.01
CA ASP A 176 -4.17 -22.48 9.02
C ASP A 176 -4.88 -22.32 7.66
N TRP A 177 -6.03 -21.65 7.59
CA TRP A 177 -6.75 -21.32 6.35
C TRP A 177 -6.28 -19.99 5.70
N GLY A 178 -5.28 -19.36 6.31
CA GLY A 178 -4.75 -18.08 5.90
C GLY A 178 -5.31 -16.89 6.68
N ILE A 179 -4.86 -15.70 6.30
CA ILE A 179 -5.32 -14.43 6.86
C ILE A 179 -6.74 -14.13 6.37
N THR A 180 -7.66 -13.85 7.28
CA THR A 180 -9.05 -13.52 6.97
C THR A 180 -9.57 -12.42 7.88
N LEU A 181 -10.32 -11.48 7.32
CA LEU A 181 -10.94 -10.41 8.11
C LEU A 181 -11.93 -11.01 9.11
N ASP A 182 -11.70 -10.81 10.39
CA ASP A 182 -12.71 -11.07 11.41
C ASP A 182 -13.70 -9.91 11.41
N THR A 183 -14.80 -10.12 10.67
CA THR A 183 -15.85 -9.11 10.58
C THR A 183 -16.60 -8.89 11.91
N VAL A 184 -16.62 -9.88 12.79
CA VAL A 184 -17.31 -9.78 14.09
C VAL A 184 -16.47 -8.94 15.03
N GLU A 185 -15.19 -9.31 15.21
CA GLU A 185 -14.34 -8.56 16.13
C GLU A 185 -13.99 -7.17 15.59
N THR A 186 -13.83 -7.00 14.28
CA THR A 186 -13.75 -5.68 13.65
C THR A 186 -14.95 -4.80 14.03
N LYS A 187 -16.18 -5.32 13.97
CA LYS A 187 -17.38 -4.55 14.38
C LYS A 187 -17.38 -4.26 15.87
N ASN A 188 -16.93 -5.19 16.70
CA ASN A 188 -16.90 -5.03 18.16
C ASN A 188 -15.88 -3.98 18.59
N VAL A 189 -14.63 -4.06 18.13
CA VAL A 189 -13.58 -3.06 18.37
C VAL A 189 -14.09 -1.67 18.01
N ASN A 190 -14.62 -1.50 16.80
CA ASN A 190 -15.06 -0.18 16.35
C ASN A 190 -16.29 0.33 17.11
N ARG A 191 -17.18 -0.55 17.60
CA ARG A 191 -18.25 -0.13 18.54
C ARG A 191 -17.69 0.33 19.89
N ARG A 192 -16.63 -0.30 20.42
CA ARG A 192 -15.98 0.13 21.67
C ARG A 192 -15.30 1.49 21.51
N VAL A 193 -14.70 1.73 20.35
CA VAL A 193 -14.01 2.99 20.01
C VAL A 193 -15.01 4.13 19.74
N TYR A 194 -15.99 3.91 18.86
CA TYR A 194 -16.84 4.96 18.29
C TYR A 194 -18.29 4.94 18.79
N GLY A 195 -18.66 3.98 19.66
CA GLY A 195 -20.03 3.76 20.12
C GLY A 195 -20.93 3.00 19.11
N LYS A 196 -20.57 3.00 17.83
CA LYS A 196 -21.25 2.27 16.74
C LYS A 196 -20.24 1.87 15.66
N PHE A 197 -20.58 0.85 14.88
CA PHE A 197 -19.86 0.49 13.65
C PHE A 197 -20.42 1.28 12.46
N TYR A 198 -19.55 2.01 11.75
CA TYR A 198 -19.93 2.90 10.65
C TYR A 198 -19.54 2.39 9.26
N GLY A 199 -18.84 1.25 9.18
CA GLY A 199 -18.38 0.66 7.92
C GLY A 199 -16.96 0.10 8.05
N PHE A 200 -16.48 -0.56 6.99
CA PHE A 200 -15.11 -1.07 6.93
C PHE A 200 -14.12 -0.08 6.32
N GLU A 201 -14.60 1.09 5.92
CA GLU A 201 -13.81 2.11 5.21
C GLU A 201 -13.72 3.40 6.02
N TYR A 202 -12.65 4.17 5.75
CA TYR A 202 -12.47 5.51 6.25
C TYR A 202 -13.66 6.42 5.88
N SER A 203 -14.04 7.34 6.77
CA SER A 203 -15.09 8.33 6.46
C SER A 203 -14.97 9.62 7.26
N GLU A 204 -14.88 10.74 6.55
CA GLU A 204 -14.93 12.10 7.11
C GLU A 204 -16.33 12.56 7.49
N LYS A 205 -17.36 11.81 7.08
CA LYS A 205 -18.77 12.12 7.41
C LYS A 205 -19.03 12.07 8.92
N TYR A 206 -18.26 11.27 9.64
CA TYR A 206 -18.40 11.09 11.08
C TYR A 206 -17.19 11.72 11.78
N GLU A 207 -17.47 12.50 12.81
CA GLU A 207 -16.45 13.21 13.57
C GLU A 207 -16.58 12.86 15.05
N PHE A 208 -15.47 12.44 15.66
CA PHE A 208 -15.42 11.99 17.04
C PHE A 208 -14.47 12.86 17.84
N LYS A 209 -14.79 13.11 19.12
CA LYS A 209 -13.85 13.79 20.01
C LYS A 209 -12.64 12.89 20.29
N GLY A 210 -11.46 13.52 20.33
CA GLY A 210 -10.13 12.90 20.38
C GLY A 210 -10.10 11.67 21.28
N ASN A 211 -9.72 10.54 20.68
CA ASN A 211 -10.11 9.24 21.20
C ASN A 211 -8.91 8.48 21.78
N GLU A 212 -8.61 8.72 23.06
CA GLU A 212 -7.71 7.84 23.83
C GLU A 212 -8.09 6.36 23.71
N ARG A 213 -9.39 6.06 23.52
CA ARG A 213 -9.87 4.68 23.32
C ARG A 213 -9.41 4.10 22.00
N PHE A 214 -9.26 4.89 20.93
CA PHE A 214 -8.76 4.40 19.64
C PHE A 214 -7.35 3.82 19.81
N GLY A 215 -6.42 4.63 20.34
CA GLY A 215 -5.06 4.18 20.60
C GLY A 215 -5.02 3.02 21.60
N LYS A 216 -5.84 3.08 22.66
CA LYS A 216 -5.92 2.00 23.65
C LYS A 216 -6.42 0.68 23.08
N GLU A 217 -7.46 0.69 22.25
CA GLU A 217 -7.99 -0.53 21.61
C GLU A 217 -7.00 -1.09 20.59
N LEU A 218 -6.39 -0.24 19.75
CA LEU A 218 -5.38 -0.69 18.78
C LEU A 218 -4.16 -1.31 19.48
N ASN A 219 -3.73 -0.72 20.60
CA ASN A 219 -2.59 -1.21 21.38
C ASN A 219 -2.85 -2.55 22.10
N LYS A 220 -4.08 -3.07 22.19
CA LYS A 220 -4.32 -4.41 22.76
C LYS A 220 -3.71 -5.52 21.91
N PHE A 221 -3.59 -5.27 20.61
CA PHE A 221 -3.03 -6.17 19.62
C PHE A 221 -1.49 -6.06 19.52
N LYS A 222 -0.87 -5.09 20.23
CA LYS A 222 0.59 -5.01 20.44
C LYS A 222 1.03 -5.96 21.55
#